data_AF-A0AAD0LYG9-F1
#
_entry.id   AF-A0AAD0LYG9-F1
#
_cell.length_a   1.000
_cell.length_b   1.000
_cell.length_c   1.000
_cell.angle_alpha   90.00
_cell.angle_beta   90.00
_cell.angle_gamma   90.00
#
_symmetry.space_group_name_H-M   'P 1'
#
loop_
_entity.id
_entity.type
_entity.pdbx_description
1 polymer ?
#
loop_
_entity_poly.entity_id
_entity_poly.type
_entity_poly.pdbx_seq_one_letter_code
_entity_poly.pdbx_strand_id
1 'polypeptide(L)'
;MLSDLDELILSCEDPRSQQYIEEAVRCYKAGAYRSSVVACWIAVAFDLVDKIKELAAGGDKEAQAELTRFETIQKANNLSGALAFEKDLPLMAKDKFEFISHLEYLDLVRLVEDRNRCAHPSHVSDNQVFVASAELSRLHIHNAVKSILSKPAAQGKAALERVLNDLESKFFPREALQK
;
A
#
# COMPACT_ATOMS: atom_id res chain seq x y z
N MET A 1 5.74 -24.05 1.20
CA MET A 1 7.00 -23.56 1.79
C MET A 1 6.72 -22.17 2.32
N LEU A 2 7.05 -21.86 3.57
CA LEU A 2 6.89 -20.49 4.11
C LEU A 2 7.96 -19.60 3.46
N SER A 3 7.55 -18.56 2.74
CA SER A 3 8.47 -17.61 2.09
C SER A 3 9.30 -16.88 3.13
N ASP A 4 10.61 -16.78 2.98
CA ASP A 4 11.45 -16.07 3.96
C ASP A 4 11.09 -14.57 4.00
N LEU A 5 11.05 -13.96 5.19
CA LEU A 5 10.65 -12.55 5.32
C LEU A 5 11.70 -11.60 4.76
N ASP A 6 12.99 -11.96 4.84
CA ASP A 6 14.07 -11.17 4.24
C ASP A 6 14.01 -11.27 2.72
N GLU A 7 13.66 -12.43 2.17
CA GLU A 7 13.41 -12.60 0.73
C GLU A 7 12.20 -11.76 0.27
N LEU A 8 11.13 -11.69 1.07
CA LEU A 8 9.97 -10.86 0.75
C LEU A 8 10.33 -9.37 0.69
N ILE A 9 11.16 -8.88 1.62
CA ILE A 9 11.62 -7.47 1.60
C ILE A 9 12.28 -7.15 0.25
N LEU A 10 13.13 -8.04 -0.27
CA LEU A 10 13.83 -7.84 -1.54
C LEU A 10 12.90 -7.80 -2.76
N SER A 11 11.65 -8.23 -2.63
CA SER A 11 10.65 -8.14 -3.70
C SER A 11 9.91 -6.80 -3.75
N CYS A 12 10.18 -5.87 -2.83
CA CYS A 12 9.57 -4.54 -2.85
C CYS A 12 10.14 -3.69 -4.00
N GLU A 13 9.27 -2.97 -4.70
CA GLU A 13 9.66 -2.17 -5.87
C GLU A 13 10.32 -0.85 -5.48
N ASP A 14 9.77 -0.13 -4.49
CA ASP A 14 10.33 1.15 -4.00
C ASP A 14 11.31 0.93 -2.84
N PRO A 15 12.59 1.33 -2.97
CA PRO A 15 13.57 1.27 -1.89
C PRO A 15 13.16 2.02 -0.62
N ARG A 16 12.32 3.07 -0.73
CA ARG A 16 11.81 3.80 0.45
C ARG A 16 10.74 2.99 1.17
N SER A 17 9.80 2.39 0.45
CA SER A 17 8.83 1.45 1.01
C SER A 17 9.51 0.23 1.64
N GLN A 18 10.62 -0.22 1.05
CA GLN A 18 11.47 -1.29 1.59
C GLN A 18 11.98 -0.96 3.00
N GLN A 19 12.45 0.26 3.24
CA GLN A 19 12.94 0.69 4.56
C GLN A 19 11.84 0.59 5.64
N TYR A 20 10.60 0.95 5.30
CA TYR A 20 9.49 0.85 6.24
C TYR A 20 9.08 -0.59 6.53
N ILE A 21 9.02 -1.47 5.52
CA ILE A 21 8.66 -2.87 5.77
C ILE A 21 9.78 -3.64 6.50
N GLU A 22 11.04 -3.24 6.32
CA GLU A 22 12.17 -3.74 7.11
C GLU A 22 12.01 -3.46 8.62
N GLU A 23 11.41 -2.33 9.01
CA GLU A 23 11.07 -2.05 10.40
C GLU A 23 10.03 -3.03 10.95
N ALA A 24 9.01 -3.35 10.15
CA ALA A 24 7.99 -4.32 10.51
C ALA A 24 8.59 -5.72 10.73
N VAL A 25 9.50 -6.14 9.84
CA VAL A 25 10.21 -7.43 9.95
C VAL A 25 11.17 -7.44 11.14
N ARG A 26 11.87 -6.34 11.42
CA ARG A 26 12.71 -6.22 12.63
C ARG A 26 11.88 -6.34 13.90
N CYS A 27 10.72 -5.69 13.97
CA CYS A 27 9.79 -5.85 15.10
C CYS A 27 9.30 -7.29 15.23
N TYR A 28 8.97 -7.95 14.12
CA TYR A 28 8.56 -9.36 14.11
C TYR A 28 9.65 -10.27 14.68
N LYS A 29 10.89 -10.14 14.19
CA LYS A 29 12.05 -10.93 14.65
C LYS A 29 12.38 -10.70 16.12
N ALA A 30 12.10 -9.50 16.65
CA ALA A 30 12.25 -9.18 18.06
C ALA A 30 11.11 -9.67 18.96
N GLY A 31 10.07 -10.32 18.40
CA GLY A 31 8.88 -10.74 19.14
C GLY A 31 7.89 -9.62 19.47
N ALA A 32 8.10 -8.41 18.91
CA ALA A 32 7.26 -7.25 19.11
C ALA A 32 6.12 -7.22 18.07
N TYR A 33 5.24 -8.23 18.09
CA TYR A 33 4.25 -8.45 17.03
C TYR A 33 3.23 -7.31 16.87
N ARG A 34 2.81 -6.66 17.97
CA ARG A 34 1.93 -5.48 17.89
C ARG A 34 2.60 -4.34 17.11
N SER A 35 3.85 -4.03 17.45
CA SER A 35 4.63 -3.01 16.76
C SER A 35 4.89 -3.38 15.31
N SER A 36 5.10 -4.67 15.03
CA SER A 36 5.26 -5.18 13.66
C SER A 36 4.01 -4.93 12.81
N VAL A 37 2.80 -5.21 13.33
CA VAL A 37 1.54 -4.93 12.62
C VAL A 37 1.37 -3.42 12.36
N VAL A 38 1.68 -2.59 13.35
CA VAL A 38 1.60 -1.12 13.20
C VAL A 38 2.59 -0.63 12.13
N ALA A 39 3.85 -1.07 12.18
CA ALA A 39 4.88 -0.71 11.20
C ALA A 39 4.54 -1.23 9.79
N CYS A 40 3.93 -2.42 9.69
CA CYS A 40 3.48 -2.98 8.42
C CYS A 40 2.44 -2.07 7.75
N TRP A 41 1.49 -1.54 8.51
CA TRP A 41 0.52 -0.58 7.98
C TRP A 41 1.18 0.73 7.56
N ILE A 42 2.17 1.24 8.31
CA ILE A 42 2.90 2.46 7.93
C ILE A 42 3.59 2.27 6.57
N ALA A 43 4.25 1.13 6.36
CA ALA A 43 4.89 0.81 5.08
C ALA A 43 3.90 0.82 3.91
N VAL A 44 2.73 0.19 4.12
CA VAL A 44 1.65 0.15 3.13
C VAL A 44 1.07 1.52 2.83
N ALA A 45 0.76 2.31 3.86
CA ALA A 45 0.19 3.65 3.68
C ALA A 45 1.17 4.57 2.95
N PHE A 46 2.46 4.49 3.28
CA PHE A 46 3.51 5.22 2.58
C PHE A 46 3.55 4.84 1.08
N ASP A 47 3.61 3.53 0.80
CA ASP A 47 3.70 3.01 -0.57
C ASP A 47 2.50 3.40 -1.43
N LEU A 48 1.28 3.30 -0.88
CA LEU A 48 0.05 3.71 -1.59
C LEU A 48 0.07 5.21 -1.93
N VAL A 49 0.51 6.06 -1.00
CA VAL A 49 0.64 7.50 -1.24
C VAL A 49 1.69 7.78 -2.31
N ASP A 50 2.81 7.04 -2.29
CA ASP A 50 3.87 7.23 -3.28
C ASP A 50 3.42 6.80 -4.69
N LYS A 51 2.70 5.67 -4.80
CA LYS A 51 2.06 5.26 -6.06
C LYS A 51 1.07 6.27 -6.61
N ILE A 52 0.28 6.90 -5.74
CA ILE A 52 -0.62 7.99 -6.16
C ILE A 52 0.19 9.17 -6.71
N LYS A 53 1.35 9.50 -6.12
CA LYS A 53 2.25 10.55 -6.65
C LYS A 53 2.82 10.16 -8.01
N GLU A 54 3.23 8.91 -8.20
CA GLU A 54 3.72 8.42 -9.49
C GLU A 54 2.66 8.52 -10.58
N LEU A 55 1.42 8.10 -10.30
CA LEU A 55 0.31 8.26 -11.24
C LEU A 55 0.01 9.73 -11.55
N ALA A 56 0.02 10.60 -10.54
CA ALA A 56 -0.19 12.03 -10.71
C ALA A 56 0.89 12.67 -11.60
N ALA A 57 2.15 12.26 -11.42
CA ALA A 57 3.27 12.67 -12.27
C ALA A 57 3.16 12.11 -13.69
N GLY A 58 2.54 10.93 -13.85
CA GLY A 58 2.18 10.33 -15.13
C GLY A 58 1.00 10.99 -15.85
N GLY A 59 0.34 11.98 -15.23
CA GLY A 59 -0.74 12.74 -15.84
C GLY A 59 -2.16 12.29 -15.48
N ASP A 60 -2.32 11.33 -14.55
CA ASP A 60 -3.62 10.90 -14.07
C ASP A 60 -4.31 12.03 -13.27
N LYS A 61 -5.48 12.46 -13.77
CA LYS A 61 -6.23 13.59 -13.19
C LYS A 61 -6.84 13.27 -11.83
N GLU A 62 -7.26 12.02 -11.60
CA GLU A 62 -7.83 11.62 -10.32
C GLU A 62 -6.74 11.54 -9.25
N ALA A 63 -5.57 11.01 -9.60
CA ALA A 63 -4.40 11.01 -8.74
C ALA A 63 -3.92 12.43 -8.38
N GLN A 64 -3.92 13.35 -9.34
CA GLN A 64 -3.60 14.77 -9.10
C GLN A 64 -4.56 15.44 -8.11
N ALA A 65 -5.86 15.12 -8.19
CA ALA A 65 -6.87 15.65 -7.29
C ALA A 65 -6.66 15.14 -5.85
N GLU A 66 -6.44 13.83 -5.67
CA GLU A 66 -6.19 13.26 -4.34
C GLU A 66 -4.83 13.72 -3.76
N LEU A 67 -3.81 13.88 -4.60
CA LEU A 67 -2.52 14.43 -4.17
C LEU A 67 -2.66 15.88 -3.69
N THR A 68 -3.43 16.71 -4.41
CA THR A 68 -3.71 18.10 -4.01
C THR A 68 -4.47 18.15 -2.68
N ARG A 69 -5.46 17.25 -2.50
CA ARG A 69 -6.18 17.10 -1.23
C ARG A 69 -5.22 16.75 -0.10
N PHE A 70 -4.33 15.78 -0.31
CA PHE A 70 -3.33 15.36 0.67
C PHE A 70 -2.36 16.49 1.05
N GLU A 71 -1.83 17.23 0.07
CA GLU A 71 -0.96 18.38 0.31
C GLU A 71 -1.66 19.50 1.07
N THR A 72 -2.95 19.75 0.78
CA THR A 72 -3.74 20.78 1.47
C THR A 72 -3.91 20.42 2.95
N ILE A 73 -4.21 19.15 3.24
CA ILE A 73 -4.31 18.64 4.61
C ILE A 73 -2.99 18.83 5.37
N GLN A 74 -1.86 18.49 4.73
CA GLN A 74 -0.53 18.67 5.33
C GLN A 74 -0.20 20.14 5.57
N LYS A 75 -0.40 21.03 4.59
CA LYS A 75 -0.14 22.47 4.71
C LYS A 75 -0.97 23.11 5.84
N ALA A 76 -2.19 22.62 6.04
CA ALA A 76 -3.08 23.09 7.10
C ALA A 76 -2.79 22.46 8.48
N ASN A 77 -1.84 21.50 8.58
CA ASN A 77 -1.62 20.69 9.78
C ASN A 77 -2.92 20.07 10.35
N ASN A 78 -3.85 19.70 9.48
CA ASN A 78 -5.16 19.19 9.88
C ASN A 78 -5.09 17.70 10.23
N LEU A 79 -4.85 17.39 11.51
CA LEU A 79 -4.75 16.02 12.00
C LEU A 79 -5.99 15.17 11.68
N SER A 80 -7.20 15.72 11.89
CA SER A 80 -8.44 15.01 11.58
C SER A 80 -8.57 14.69 10.09
N GLY A 81 -8.12 15.62 9.23
CA GLY A 81 -8.04 15.41 7.79
C GLY A 81 -7.05 14.32 7.40
N ALA A 82 -5.88 14.28 8.03
CA ALA A 82 -4.86 13.27 7.76
C ALA A 82 -5.36 11.87 8.15
N LEU A 83 -6.00 11.75 9.31
CA LEU A 83 -6.61 10.50 9.77
C LEU A 83 -7.77 10.05 8.86
N ALA A 84 -8.57 10.98 8.35
CA ALA A 84 -9.63 10.66 7.40
C ALA A 84 -9.04 10.16 6.07
N PHE A 85 -8.03 10.86 5.54
CA PHE A 85 -7.34 10.46 4.32
C PHE A 85 -6.71 9.06 4.45
N GLU A 86 -6.05 8.77 5.57
CA GLU A 86 -5.46 7.46 5.85
C GLU A 86 -6.52 6.34 5.91
N LYS A 87 -7.71 6.63 6.44
CA LYS A 87 -8.84 5.68 6.45
C LYS A 87 -9.41 5.43 5.05
N ASP A 88 -9.34 6.41 4.16
CA ASP A 88 -9.84 6.28 2.78
C ASP A 88 -8.89 5.47 1.89
N LEU A 89 -7.59 5.38 2.24
CA LEU A 89 -6.54 4.75 1.41
C LEU A 89 -6.90 3.35 0.89
N PRO A 90 -7.39 2.39 1.71
CA PRO A 90 -7.74 1.07 1.21
C PRO A 90 -8.81 1.09 0.12
N LEU A 91 -9.83 1.94 0.30
CA LEU A 91 -10.93 2.06 -0.66
C LEU A 91 -10.45 2.74 -1.94
N MET A 92 -9.63 3.79 -1.83
CA MET A 92 -9.02 4.45 -2.99
C MET A 92 -8.13 3.48 -3.78
N ALA A 93 -7.31 2.68 -3.09
CA ALA A 93 -6.44 1.69 -3.72
C ALA A 93 -7.22 0.65 -4.54
N LYS A 94 -8.41 0.25 -4.08
CA LYS A 94 -9.26 -0.73 -4.79
C LYS A 94 -10.10 -0.08 -5.89
N ASP A 95 -10.89 0.94 -5.55
CA ASP A 95 -11.98 1.40 -6.42
C ASP A 95 -11.56 2.55 -7.36
N LYS A 96 -10.63 3.42 -6.93
CA LYS A 96 -10.16 4.54 -7.75
C LYS A 96 -8.99 4.15 -8.63
N PHE A 97 -7.96 3.58 -8.01
CA PHE A 97 -6.68 3.34 -8.68
C PHE A 97 -6.46 1.88 -9.08
N GLU A 98 -7.32 0.96 -8.65
CA GLU A 98 -7.26 -0.47 -8.99
C GLU A 98 -5.88 -1.11 -8.74
N PHE A 99 -5.15 -0.63 -7.72
CA PHE A 99 -3.87 -1.19 -7.29
C PHE A 99 -4.00 -2.60 -6.72
N ILE A 100 -5.16 -2.91 -6.16
CA ILE A 100 -5.46 -4.17 -5.47
C ILE A 100 -6.82 -4.71 -5.89
N SER A 101 -6.94 -6.03 -5.92
CA SER A 101 -8.20 -6.73 -6.13
C SER A 101 -9.13 -6.64 -4.92
N HIS A 102 -10.38 -7.08 -5.09
CA HIS A 102 -11.34 -7.11 -3.99
C HIS A 102 -10.89 -7.99 -2.80
N LEU A 103 -10.24 -9.13 -3.06
CA LEU A 103 -9.75 -10.01 -1.99
C LEU A 103 -8.63 -9.34 -1.21
N GLU A 104 -7.69 -8.71 -1.91
CA GLU A 104 -6.56 -8.00 -1.30
C GLU A 104 -7.01 -6.77 -0.51
N TYR A 105 -8.10 -6.12 -0.93
CA TYR A 105 -8.76 -5.09 -0.14
C TYR A 105 -9.28 -5.62 1.20
N LEU A 106 -9.85 -6.83 1.24
CA LEU A 106 -10.31 -7.42 2.51
C LEU A 106 -9.14 -7.70 3.45
N ASP A 107 -8.01 -8.19 2.92
CA ASP A 107 -6.78 -8.38 3.68
C ASP A 107 -6.23 -7.05 4.21
N LEU A 108 -6.29 -5.99 3.40
CA LEU A 108 -5.86 -4.65 3.78
C LEU A 108 -6.75 -4.04 4.86
N VAL A 109 -8.07 -4.19 4.76
CA VAL A 109 -9.01 -3.75 5.80
C VAL A 109 -8.72 -4.49 7.11
N ARG A 110 -8.42 -5.80 7.04
CA ARG A 110 -8.05 -6.58 8.22
C ARG A 110 -6.78 -6.06 8.88
N LEU A 111 -5.76 -5.71 8.10
CA LEU A 111 -4.55 -5.05 8.60
C LEU A 111 -4.89 -3.74 9.33
N VAL A 112 -5.75 -2.90 8.77
CA VAL A 112 -6.16 -1.63 9.41
C VAL A 112 -6.89 -1.88 10.73
N GLU A 113 -7.81 -2.84 10.77
CA GLU A 113 -8.52 -3.23 12.01
C GLU A 113 -7.56 -3.71 13.10
N ASP A 114 -6.66 -4.63 12.76
CA ASP A 114 -5.69 -5.18 13.71
C ASP A 114 -4.65 -4.15 14.13
N ARG A 115 -4.26 -3.23 13.23
CA ARG A 115 -3.44 -2.06 13.57
C ARG A 115 -4.15 -1.21 14.63
N ASN A 116 -5.44 -0.93 14.45
CA ASN A 116 -6.21 -0.12 15.41
C ASN A 116 -6.26 -0.80 16.79
N ARG A 117 -6.46 -2.13 16.84
CA ARG A 117 -6.40 -2.93 18.08
C ARG A 117 -5.00 -2.91 18.70
N CYS A 118 -3.95 -2.97 17.88
CA CYS A 118 -2.57 -2.91 18.35
C CYS A 118 -2.19 -1.53 18.89
N ALA A 119 -2.71 -0.44 18.32
CA ALA A 119 -2.34 0.94 18.68
C ALA A 119 -3.19 1.55 19.80
N HIS A 120 -4.46 1.14 19.94
CA HIS A 120 -5.41 1.79 20.86
C HIS A 120 -5.89 0.85 21.97
N PRO A 121 -5.40 1.02 23.22
CA PRO A 121 -5.84 0.21 24.37
C PRO A 121 -7.36 0.28 24.62
N SER A 122 -8.01 1.38 24.24
CA SER A 122 -9.45 1.61 24.41
C SER A 122 -10.36 0.77 23.51
N HIS A 123 -9.82 0.05 22.51
CA HIS A 123 -10.58 -0.87 21.66
C HIS A 123 -10.67 -2.29 22.25
N VAL A 124 -10.10 -2.49 23.44
CA VAL A 124 -10.12 -3.75 24.18
C VAL A 124 -10.75 -3.44 25.55
N SER A 125 -11.52 -4.37 26.13
CA SER A 125 -12.14 -4.19 27.45
C SER A 125 -11.11 -3.73 28.49
N ASP A 126 -11.51 -2.93 29.49
CA ASP A 126 -10.67 -2.16 30.43
C ASP A 126 -9.45 -2.88 31.07
N ASN A 127 -9.36 -4.21 31.00
CA ASN A 127 -8.29 -5.03 31.56
C ASN A 127 -7.58 -5.98 30.59
N GLN A 128 -7.79 -5.88 29.27
CA GLN A 128 -7.13 -6.77 28.30
C GLN A 128 -6.32 -5.97 27.28
N VAL A 129 -5.10 -6.42 27.00
CA VAL A 129 -4.27 -5.90 25.91
C VAL A 129 -4.44 -6.84 24.73
N PHE A 130 -4.70 -6.33 23.53
CA PHE A 130 -4.71 -7.16 22.34
C PHE A 130 -3.33 -7.80 22.13
N VAL A 131 -3.27 -9.12 22.14
CA VAL A 131 -2.03 -9.88 21.91
C VAL A 131 -1.99 -10.32 20.44
N ALA A 132 -1.21 -9.61 19.63
CA ALA A 132 -0.92 -10.06 18.28
C ALA A 132 -0.01 -11.29 18.35
N SER A 133 -0.38 -12.36 17.63
CA SER A 133 0.47 -13.56 17.51
C SER A 133 1.54 -13.39 16.42
N ALA A 134 2.54 -14.27 16.43
CA ALA A 134 3.55 -14.31 15.38
C ALA A 134 2.91 -14.57 14.00
N GLU A 135 1.98 -15.52 13.93
CA GLU A 135 1.29 -15.91 12.70
C GLU A 135 0.49 -14.74 12.12
N LEU A 136 -0.20 -13.99 12.97
CA LEU A 136 -0.97 -12.82 12.55
C LEU A 136 -0.07 -11.73 11.97
N SER A 137 1.01 -11.38 12.69
CA SER A 137 1.98 -10.37 12.24
C SER A 137 2.64 -10.80 10.92
N ARG A 138 2.98 -12.08 10.80
CA ARG A 138 3.58 -12.64 9.58
C ARG A 138 2.62 -12.63 8.39
N LEU A 139 1.34 -12.95 8.61
CA LEU A 139 0.29 -12.91 7.59
C LEU A 139 0.18 -11.50 7.00
N HIS A 140 0.13 -10.49 7.88
CA HIS A 140 0.04 -9.09 7.47
C HIS A 140 1.25 -8.64 6.64
N ILE A 141 2.47 -8.96 7.08
CA ILE A 141 3.69 -8.66 6.30
C ILE A 141 3.64 -9.33 4.93
N HIS A 142 3.30 -10.63 4.90
CA HIS A 142 3.26 -11.39 3.65
C HIS A 142 2.27 -10.79 2.65
N ASN A 143 1.04 -10.51 3.09
CA ASN A 143 -0.01 -9.98 2.22
C ASN A 143 0.31 -8.55 1.77
N ALA A 144 0.79 -7.70 2.67
CA ALA A 144 1.22 -6.34 2.34
C ALA A 144 2.30 -6.32 1.25
N VAL A 145 3.33 -7.17 1.38
CA VAL A 145 4.39 -7.26 0.37
C VAL A 145 3.84 -7.78 -0.95
N LYS A 146 3.12 -8.91 -0.93
CA LYS A 146 2.67 -9.58 -2.16
C LYS A 146 1.65 -8.78 -2.96
N SER A 147 0.72 -8.11 -2.29
CA SER A 147 -0.38 -7.42 -2.95
C SER A 147 -0.07 -5.96 -3.26
N ILE A 148 0.80 -5.32 -2.48
CA ILE A 148 1.04 -3.89 -2.58
C ILE A 148 2.52 -3.62 -2.86
N LEU A 149 3.42 -3.85 -1.90
CA LEU A 149 4.80 -3.32 -1.97
C LEU A 149 5.64 -3.89 -3.12
N SER A 150 5.33 -5.11 -3.58
CA SER A 150 5.98 -5.76 -4.73
C SER A 150 5.34 -5.44 -6.09
N LYS A 151 4.35 -4.55 -6.11
CA LYS A 151 3.62 -4.16 -7.33
C LYS A 151 3.95 -2.71 -7.71
N PRO A 152 4.12 -2.40 -9.00
CA PRO A 152 4.31 -1.03 -9.46
C PRO A 152 3.03 -0.20 -9.33
N ALA A 153 3.14 1.14 -9.38
CA ALA A 153 2.00 2.06 -9.37
C ALA A 153 1.06 1.91 -10.58
N ALA A 154 1.59 1.49 -11.72
CA ALA A 154 0.82 1.34 -12.96
C ALA A 154 0.24 -0.09 -13.07
N GLN A 155 -0.87 -0.35 -12.40
CA GLN A 155 -1.72 -1.53 -12.65
C GLN A 155 -3.12 -1.10 -13.12
N GLY A 156 -3.79 -1.97 -13.86
CA GLY A 156 -5.17 -1.74 -14.33
C GLY A 156 -5.28 -0.66 -15.41
N LYS A 157 -6.22 0.29 -15.23
CA LYS A 157 -6.55 1.33 -16.21
C LYS A 157 -5.35 2.15 -16.69
N ALA A 158 -4.51 2.64 -15.78
CA ALA A 158 -3.36 3.45 -16.15
C ALA A 158 -2.33 2.67 -16.99
N ALA A 159 -2.13 1.39 -16.69
CA ALA A 159 -1.26 0.53 -17.49
C ALA A 159 -1.85 0.27 -18.88
N LEU A 160 -3.16 0.01 -18.95
CA LEU A 160 -3.87 -0.19 -20.22
C LEU A 160 -3.83 1.07 -21.09
N GLU A 161 -4.12 2.25 -20.52
CA GLU A 161 -4.03 3.53 -21.21
C GLU A 161 -2.61 3.80 -21.70
N ARG A 162 -1.59 3.50 -20.89
CA ARG A 162 -0.19 3.63 -21.32
C ARG A 162 0.12 2.73 -22.53
N VAL A 163 -0.30 1.47 -22.49
CA VAL A 163 -0.13 0.55 -23.63
C VAL A 163 -0.90 1.03 -24.85
N LEU A 164 -2.14 1.49 -24.70
CA LEU A 164 -2.94 2.03 -25.80
C LEU A 164 -2.28 3.28 -26.42
N ASN A 165 -1.78 4.19 -25.59
CA ASN A 165 -1.04 5.36 -26.04
C ASN A 165 0.25 4.97 -26.77
N ASP A 166 0.97 3.95 -26.29
CA ASP A 166 2.17 3.43 -26.94
C ASP A 166 1.83 2.80 -28.30
N LEU A 167 0.72 2.05 -28.41
CA LEU A 167 0.19 1.47 -29.65
C LEU A 167 -0.23 2.54 -30.67
N GLU A 168 -0.86 3.61 -30.21
CA GLU A 168 -1.29 4.73 -31.06
C GLU A 168 -0.14 5.65 -31.46
N SER A 169 1.00 5.57 -30.75
CA SER A 169 2.17 6.39 -30.99
C SER A 169 2.73 6.21 -32.40
N LYS A 170 3.39 7.27 -32.90
CA LYS A 170 4.09 7.25 -34.20
C LYS A 170 5.30 6.29 -34.22
N PHE A 171 5.74 5.83 -33.05
CA PHE A 171 6.88 4.93 -32.90
C PHE A 171 6.48 3.45 -32.91
N PHE A 172 5.18 3.15 -32.87
CA PHE A 172 4.71 1.78 -32.94
C PHE A 172 4.90 1.22 -34.37
N PRO A 173 5.60 0.09 -34.56
CA PRO A 173 5.91 -0.44 -35.88
C PRO A 173 4.65 -0.96 -36.57
N ARG A 174 4.17 -0.22 -37.58
CA ARG A 174 2.97 -0.56 -38.37
C ARG A 174 3.27 -1.47 -39.58
N GLU A 175 4.55 -1.67 -39.92
CA GLU A 175 4.96 -2.30 -41.20
C GLU A 175 5.40 -3.77 -41.08
N ALA A 176 5.24 -4.44 -39.94
CA ALA A 176 5.68 -5.84 -39.77
C ALA A 176 4.68 -6.91 -40.29
N LEU A 177 3.56 -6.53 -40.91
CA LEU A 177 2.50 -7.46 -41.36
C LEU A 177 2.39 -7.62 -42.89
N GLN A 178 3.44 -7.31 -43.65
CA GLN A 178 3.51 -7.68 -45.07
C GLN A 178 4.45 -8.88 -45.27
N LYS A 179 3.88 -10.08 -45.23
CA LYS A 179 4.38 -11.25 -45.96
C LYS A 179 3.23 -11.97 -46.62
#